data_AF-A0A4R4LHZ2-F1
#
_entry.id   AF-A0A4R4LHZ2-F1
#
_cell.length_a   1.000
_cell.length_b   1.000
_cell.length_c   1.000
_cell.angle_alpha   90.00
_cell.angle_beta   90.00
_cell.angle_gamma   90.00
#
_symmetry.space_group_name_H-M   'P 1'
#
loop_
_entity.id
_entity.type
_entity.pdbx_description
1 polymer ?
#
loop_
_entity_poly.entity_id
_entity_poly.type
_entity_poly.pdbx_seq_one_letter_code
_entity_poly.pdbx_strand_id
1 'polypeptide(L)'
;MVRPPYWVGQRLLTLAVKRWPEFHGTMLLRTGREPLDLPLPSLLDVIYAWWVEGGTEKDVTRFRQALEALPSGEELEGRAEWSDEETDESFARALGGMQRAGRG
;
A
#
# COMPACT_ATOMS: atom_id res chain seq x y z
N MET A 1 19.12 -4.62 12.81
CA MET A 1 18.47 -3.80 11.77
C MET A 1 17.50 -2.85 12.46
N VAL A 2 17.67 -1.54 12.27
CA VAL A 2 16.69 -0.55 12.75
C VAL A 2 15.47 -0.68 11.82
N ARG A 3 14.30 -1.01 12.38
CA ARG A 3 13.06 -1.09 11.59
C ARG A 3 12.75 0.33 11.08
N PRO A 4 12.54 0.54 9.77
CA PRO A 4 12.15 1.85 9.29
C PRO A 4 10.85 2.28 9.98
N PRO A 5 10.64 3.59 10.20
CA PRO A 5 9.40 4.07 10.76
C PRO A 5 8.19 3.61 9.94
N TYR A 6 7.06 3.35 10.61
CA TYR A 6 5.91 2.72 9.96
C TYR A 6 5.36 3.52 8.76
N TRP A 7 5.46 4.85 8.80
CA TRP A 7 5.00 5.74 7.73
C TRP A 7 5.75 5.53 6.41
N VAL A 8 7.01 5.08 6.47
CA VAL A 8 7.77 4.71 5.26
C VAL A 8 7.09 3.55 4.54
N GLY A 9 6.72 2.50 5.30
CA GLY A 9 6.00 1.36 4.77
C GLY A 9 4.62 1.74 4.23
N GLN A 10 3.86 2.55 4.99
CA GLN A 10 2.56 3.07 4.56
C GLN A 10 2.65 3.85 3.25
N ARG A 11 3.63 4.74 3.10
CA ARG A 11 3.80 5.56 1.88
C ARG A 11 4.16 4.70 0.67
N LEU A 12 5.03 3.71 0.84
CA LEU A 12 5.34 2.73 -0.21
C LEU A 12 4.10 1.92 -0.62
N LEU A 13 3.34 1.39 0.35
CA LEU A 13 2.10 0.67 0.04
C LEU A 13 1.09 1.57 -0.67
N THR A 14 0.93 2.82 -0.21
CA THR A 14 0.04 3.81 -0.83
C THR A 14 0.46 4.09 -2.27
N LEU A 15 1.76 4.20 -2.53
CA LEU A 15 2.29 4.35 -3.89
C LEU A 15 1.92 3.16 -4.77
N ALA A 16 2.15 1.94 -4.29
CA ALA A 16 1.85 0.71 -5.02
C ALA A 16 0.34 0.60 -5.30
N VAL A 17 -0.52 0.92 -4.33
CA VAL A 17 -1.98 0.90 -4.50
C VAL A 17 -2.44 1.91 -5.55
N LYS A 18 -1.94 3.15 -5.51
CA LYS A 18 -2.29 4.20 -6.48
C LYS A 18 -1.87 3.85 -7.91
N ARG A 19 -0.87 2.98 -8.07
CA ARG A 19 -0.30 2.58 -9.36
C ARG A 19 -0.32 1.06 -9.53
N TRP A 20 -1.35 0.40 -8.98
CA TRP A 20 -1.37 -1.05 -8.84
C TRP A 20 -1.21 -1.79 -10.17
N PRO A 21 -1.94 -1.44 -11.26
CA PRO A 21 -1.80 -2.16 -12.53
C PRO A 21 -0.37 -2.11 -13.10
N GLU A 22 0.33 -0.99 -12.91
CA GLU A 22 1.69 -0.79 -13.43
C GLU A 22 2.72 -1.56 -12.59
N PHE A 23 2.61 -1.46 -11.26
CA PHE A 23 3.46 -2.19 -10.33
C PHE A 23 3.28 -3.72 -10.48
N HIS A 24 2.04 -4.19 -10.39
CA HIS A 24 1.67 -5.59 -10.49
C HIS A 24 2.06 -6.18 -11.85
N GLY A 25 1.72 -5.48 -12.94
CA GLY A 25 2.10 -5.89 -14.28
C GLY A 25 3.62 -5.99 -14.46
N THR A 26 4.38 -5.02 -13.95
CA THR A 26 5.85 -5.06 -14.01
C THR A 26 6.41 -6.26 -13.22
N MET A 27 5.88 -6.52 -12.03
CA MET A 27 6.28 -7.65 -11.18
C MET A 27 6.01 -9.00 -11.85
N LEU A 28 4.81 -9.20 -12.39
CA LEU A 28 4.45 -10.42 -13.10
C LEU A 28 5.31 -10.63 -14.34
N LEU A 29 5.51 -9.58 -15.15
CA LEU A 29 6.28 -9.69 -16.39
C LEU A 29 7.76 -9.99 -16.15
N ARG A 30 8.36 -9.41 -15.10
CA ARG A 30 9.80 -9.55 -14.84
C ARG A 30 10.16 -10.76 -14.00
N THR A 31 9.29 -11.15 -13.07
CA THR A 31 9.61 -12.18 -12.06
C THR A 31 8.67 -13.37 -12.10
N GLY A 32 7.50 -13.25 -12.75
CA GLY A 32 6.45 -14.28 -12.74
C GLY A 32 5.80 -14.48 -11.37
N ARG A 33 6.04 -13.60 -10.40
CA ARG A 33 5.55 -13.73 -9.02
C ARG A 33 4.45 -12.73 -8.73
N GLU A 34 3.45 -13.18 -7.98
CA GLU A 34 2.43 -12.32 -7.39
C GLU A 34 3.05 -11.52 -6.23
N PRO A 35 3.09 -10.17 -6.29
CA PRO A 35 3.69 -9.35 -5.23
C PRO A 35 3.04 -9.56 -3.86
N LEU A 36 1.75 -9.90 -3.79
CA LEU A 36 1.06 -10.13 -2.52
C LEU A 36 1.48 -11.42 -1.79
N ASP A 37 2.18 -12.34 -2.47
CA ASP A 37 2.74 -13.54 -1.85
C ASP A 37 4.06 -13.27 -1.12
N LEU A 38 4.64 -12.07 -1.28
CA LEU A 38 5.90 -11.71 -0.66
C LEU A 38 5.72 -11.33 0.82
N PRO A 39 6.67 -11.67 1.69
CA PRO A 39 6.74 -11.10 3.03
C PRO A 39 6.77 -9.57 2.96
N LEU A 40 6.07 -8.90 3.88
CA LEU A 40 5.94 -7.44 3.87
C LEU A 40 7.28 -6.70 3.71
N PRO A 41 8.38 -7.06 4.41
CA PRO A 41 9.67 -6.39 4.19
C PRO A 41 10.15 -6.47 2.73
N SER A 42 10.07 -7.67 2.13
CA SER A 42 10.46 -7.89 0.74
C SER A 42 9.54 -7.16 -0.24
N LEU A 43 8.24 -7.10 0.05
CA LEU A 43 7.29 -6.32 -0.75
C LEU A 43 7.66 -4.83 -0.75
N LEU A 44 7.98 -4.26 0.42
CA LEU A 44 8.39 -2.85 0.53
C LEU A 44 9.66 -2.56 -0.26
N ASP A 45 10.66 -3.43 -0.17
CA ASP A 45 11.92 -3.31 -0.92
C ASP A 45 11.68 -3.32 -2.43
N VAL A 46 10.79 -4.22 -2.89
CA VAL A 46 10.42 -4.35 -4.29
C VAL A 46 9.65 -3.14 -4.81
N ILE A 47 8.73 -2.59 -4.02
CA ILE A 47 8.02 -1.35 -4.37
C ILE A 47 9.00 -0.19 -4.52
N TYR A 48 9.97 -0.07 -3.59
CA TYR A 48 11.00 0.95 -3.66
C TYR A 48 11.86 0.79 -4.93
N ALA A 49 12.34 -0.43 -5.20
CA ALA A 49 13.15 -0.73 -6.36
C ALA A 49 12.41 -0.41 -7.67
N TRP A 50 11.14 -0.84 -7.79
CA TRP A 50 10.29 -0.57 -8.94
C TRP A 50 10.13 0.93 -9.22
N TRP A 51 9.91 1.73 -8.17
CA TRP A 51 9.76 3.18 -8.34
C TRP A 51 11.08 3.85 -8.75
N VAL A 52 12.19 3.47 -8.13
CA VAL A 52 13.50 4.09 -8.37
C VAL A 52 14.05 3.74 -9.74
N GLU A 53 13.80 2.54 -10.24
CA GLU A 53 14.31 2.09 -11.54
C GLU A 53 13.82 2.95 -12.71
N GLY A 54 12.59 3.48 -12.62
CA GLY A 54 12.01 4.35 -13.65
C GLY A 54 12.27 5.85 -13.48
N GLY A 55 12.97 6.25 -12.41
CA GLY A 55 13.12 7.65 -12.00
C GLY A 55 14.45 8.28 -12.38
N THR A 56 14.48 9.60 -12.57
CA THR A 56 15.74 10.34 -12.65
C THR A 56 16.37 10.45 -11.25
N GLU A 57 17.68 10.67 -11.17
CA GLU A 57 18.39 10.85 -9.88
C GLU A 57 17.75 11.95 -9.01
N LYS A 58 17.28 13.04 -9.64
CA LYS A 58 16.57 14.13 -8.98
C LYS A 58 15.23 13.69 -8.41
N ASP A 59 14.46 12.89 -9.15
CA ASP A 59 13.16 12.39 -8.70
C ASP A 59 13.31 11.35 -7.60
N VAL A 60 14.31 10.48 -7.69
CA VAL A 60 14.66 9.50 -6.67
C VAL A 60 15.07 10.19 -5.37
N THR A 61 15.88 11.24 -5.45
CA THR A 61 16.31 12.01 -4.27
C THR A 61 15.13 12.69 -3.60
N ARG A 62 14.28 13.37 -4.39
CA ARG A 62 13.05 13.99 -3.87
C ARG A 62 12.13 12.95 -3.23
N PHE A 63 11.98 11.80 -3.85
CA PHE A 63 11.14 10.72 -3.34
C PHE A 63 11.68 10.16 -2.02
N ARG A 64 13.00 9.96 -1.88
CA ARG A 64 13.61 9.54 -0.61
C ARG A 64 13.36 10.55 0.51
N GLN A 65 13.53 11.83 0.22
CA GLN A 65 13.23 12.90 1.19
C GLN A 65 11.75 12.87 1.60
N ALA A 66 10.84 12.69 0.65
CA ALA A 66 9.41 12.57 0.92
C ALA A 66 9.04 11.28 1.68
N LEU A 67 9.77 10.17 1.50
CA LEU A 67 9.56 8.94 2.26
C LEU A 67 9.96 9.09 3.73
N GLU A 68 11.09 9.74 3.99
CA GLU A 68 11.67 9.88 5.33
C GLU A 68 11.07 11.03 6.14
N ALA A 69 10.44 12.01 5.47
CA ALA A 69 9.78 13.13 6.13
C ALA A 69 8.78 12.64 7.19
N LEU A 70 8.75 13.28 8.36
CA LEU A 70 7.71 12.99 9.33
C LEU A 70 6.33 13.24 8.71
N PRO A 71 5.35 12.35 8.93
CA PRO A 71 3.97 12.62 8.56
C PRO A 71 3.47 13.88 9.27
N SER A 72 2.70 14.71 8.56
CA SER A 72 1.97 15.81 9.19
C SER A 72 0.92 15.23 10.15
N GLY A 73 0.48 16.01 11.15
CA GLY A 73 -0.55 15.57 12.11
C GLY A 73 -1.81 15.00 11.44
N GLU A 74 -2.19 15.54 10.28
CA GLU A 74 -3.31 15.05 9.46
C GLU A 74 -3.09 13.66 8.82
N GLU A 75 -1.84 13.26 8.54
CA GLU A 75 -1.51 11.91 8.05
C GLU A 75 -1.53 10.87 9.18
N LEU A 76 -1.33 11.31 10.43
CA LEU A 76 -1.43 10.48 11.64
C LEU A 76 -2.89 10.28 12.07
N GLU A 77 -3.71 11.31 11.86
CA GLU A 77 -5.17 11.31 12.10
C GLU A 77 -5.95 10.78 10.89
N GLY A 78 -5.39 9.80 10.19
CA GLY A 78 -5.97 9.19 9.00
C GLY A 78 -7.28 8.44 9.30
N ARG A 79 -8.38 9.20 9.25
CA ARG A 79 -9.78 8.86 9.54
C ARG A 79 -10.05 8.69 11.03
N ALA A 80 -11.14 9.31 11.51
CA ALA A 80 -11.73 8.93 12.78
C ALA A 80 -11.86 7.41 12.82
N GLU A 81 -11.38 6.78 13.89
CA GLU A 81 -11.68 5.37 14.17
C GLU A 81 -13.17 5.18 13.93
N TRP A 82 -13.52 4.20 13.11
CA TRP A 82 -14.92 3.87 12.90
C TRP A 82 -15.53 3.62 14.26
N SER A 83 -16.70 4.19 14.50
CA SER A 83 -17.47 3.75 15.65
C SER A 83 -17.74 2.24 15.51
N ASP A 84 -17.96 1.58 16.62
CA ASP A 84 -18.36 0.16 16.62
C ASP A 84 -19.60 -0.04 15.71
N GLU A 85 -20.50 0.94 15.65
CA GLU A 85 -21.64 0.98 14.73
C GLU A 85 -21.24 1.04 13.24
N GLU A 86 -20.33 1.93 12.86
CA GLU A 86 -19.84 2.01 11.46
C GLU A 86 -19.12 0.71 11.04
N THR A 87 -18.45 0.08 11.99
CA THR A 87 -17.77 -1.21 11.82
C THR A 87 -18.78 -2.33 11.58
N ASP A 88 -19.77 -2.45 12.47
CA ASP A 88 -20.81 -3.48 12.40
C ASP A 88 -21.66 -3.34 11.13
N GLU A 89 -22.03 -2.12 10.74
CA GLU A 89 -22.78 -1.86 9.50
C GLU A 89 -21.98 -2.23 8.25
N SER A 90 -20.68 -1.95 8.24
CA SER A 90 -19.78 -2.29 7.13
C SER A 90 -19.62 -3.81 6.99
N PHE A 91 -19.41 -4.53 8.11
CA PHE A 91 -19.38 -5.99 8.11
C PHE A 91 -20.73 -6.60 7.69
N ALA A 92 -21.85 -6.09 8.20
CA ALA A 92 -23.18 -6.56 7.84
C ALA A 92 -23.47 -6.37 6.34
N ARG A 93 -23.08 -5.23 5.76
CA ARG A 93 -23.23 -4.96 4.32
C ARG A 93 -22.36 -5.89 3.48
N ALA A 94 -21.12 -6.16 3.89
CA ALA A 94 -20.23 -7.08 3.19
C ALA A 94 -20.76 -8.53 3.22
N LEU A 95 -21.23 -9.00 4.38
CA LEU A 95 -21.79 -10.33 4.55
C LEU A 95 -23.13 -10.51 3.83
N GLY A 96 -24.00 -9.49 3.86
CA GLY A 96 -25.28 -9.49 3.13
C GLY A 96 -25.11 -9.46 1.61
N GLY A 97 -24.03 -8.84 1.11
CA GLY A 97 -23.65 -8.90 -0.31
C GLY A 97 -23.25 -10.30 -0.77
N MET A 98 -22.49 -11.04 0.05
CA MET A 98 -22.08 -12.41 -0.27
C MET A 98 -23.26 -13.39 -0.30
N GLN A 99 -24.26 -13.24 0.58
CA GLN A 99 -25.47 -14.09 0.57
C GLN A 99 -26.35 -13.87 -0.67
N ARG A 100 -26.31 -12.67 -1.28
CA ARG A 100 -26.99 -12.42 -2.56
C ARG A 100 -26.21 -12.94 -3.77
N ALA A 101 -24.88 -12.95 -3.71
CA ALA A 101 -24.04 -13.49 -4.79
C ALA A 101 -24.03 -15.03 -4.84
N GLY A 102 -24.26 -15.72 -3.72
CA GLY A 102 -24.32 -17.20 -3.65
C GLY A 102 -25.67 -17.85 -3.99
N ARG A 103 -26.66 -17.07 -4.44
CA ARG A 103 -28.00 -17.55 -4.86
C ARG A 103 -28.34 -17.26 -6.32
N GLY A 104 -27.34 -16.91 -7.13
CA GLY A 104 -27.43 -16.77 -8.59
C GLY A 104 -27.03 -18.04 -9.32
#